data_AF-A0A3N4Z8Y7-F1
#
_entry.id   AF-A0A3N4Z8Y7-F1
#
_cell.length_a   1.000
_cell.length_b   1.000
_cell.length_c   1.000
_cell.angle_alpha   90.00
_cell.angle_beta   90.00
_cell.angle_gamma   90.00
#
_symmetry.space_group_name_H-M   'P 1'
#
loop_
_entity.id
_entity.type
_entity.pdbx_description
1 polymer ?
#
loop_
_entity_poly.entity_id
_entity_poly.type
_entity_poly.pdbx_seq_one_letter_code
_entity_poly.pdbx_strand_id
1 'polypeptide(L)'
;MRRTAVAVALVAVLSLTGCSLPSTGPEGAGEAGTVDAPVEPLDKEAAGEQFLQIVGPYDGVRAQFEEAIDSGAPLAQQTGLASAVAAALRAEAEGLHKAAWPDDVSDDAHALAGTVQEAAGHWEAAAAAGSKKEIRKHIDQAMEVEDDEAEAAIRETLGLPAGAGGKG
;
A
#
# COMPACT_ATOMS: atom_id res chain seq x y z
N MET A 1 11.04 5.55 -49.62
CA MET A 1 12.22 4.72 -49.96
C MET A 1 12.74 4.08 -48.67
N ARG A 2 12.93 2.74 -48.67
CA ARG A 2 13.73 1.88 -47.73
C ARG A 2 13.23 1.82 -46.27
N ARG A 3 12.49 0.78 -45.80
CA ARG A 3 12.90 -0.60 -45.37
C ARG A 3 14.19 -0.56 -44.52
N THR A 4 14.23 -1.04 -43.27
CA THR A 4 14.09 -2.46 -42.86
C THR A 4 13.93 -2.65 -41.34
N ALA A 5 13.22 -3.71 -40.95
CA ALA A 5 13.15 -4.31 -39.63
C ALA A 5 14.42 -5.11 -39.27
N VAL A 6 14.68 -5.35 -37.98
CA VAL A 6 15.44 -6.52 -37.50
C VAL A 6 14.86 -7.01 -36.17
N ALA A 7 14.28 -8.20 -36.21
CA ALA A 7 14.04 -9.05 -35.05
C ALA A 7 15.31 -9.85 -34.75
N VAL A 8 15.64 -10.06 -33.47
CA VAL A 8 16.62 -11.07 -33.06
C VAL A 8 16.00 -11.90 -31.94
N ALA A 9 15.69 -13.14 -32.28
CA ALA A 9 15.46 -14.25 -31.37
C ALA A 9 16.56 -15.29 -31.65
N LEU A 10 17.09 -15.94 -30.60
CA LEU A 10 17.80 -17.24 -30.55
C LEU A 10 18.72 -17.23 -29.32
N VAL A 11 19.00 -18.29 -28.55
CA VAL A 11 18.44 -19.62 -28.26
C VAL A 11 19.38 -20.20 -27.18
N ALA A 12 18.90 -21.16 -26.42
CA ALA A 12 19.49 -21.81 -25.25
C ALA A 12 20.91 -22.39 -25.39
N VAL A 13 21.57 -22.58 -24.23
CA VAL A 13 22.57 -23.63 -24.01
C VAL A 13 22.30 -24.34 -22.67
N LEU A 14 22.09 -25.66 -22.77
CA LEU A 14 22.01 -26.65 -21.70
C LEU A 14 23.42 -27.20 -21.35
N SER A 15 23.49 -27.93 -20.22
CA SER A 15 24.45 -29.00 -19.85
C SER A 15 25.64 -28.52 -18.99
N LEU A 16 26.21 -29.20 -17.97
CA LEU A 16 26.15 -30.56 -17.40
C LEU A 16 26.45 -30.46 -15.88
N THR A 17 25.73 -31.15 -14.99
CA THR A 17 26.08 -32.46 -14.40
C THR A 17 27.35 -32.47 -13.53
N GLY A 18 27.14 -32.49 -12.21
CA GLY A 18 28.13 -32.90 -11.22
C GLY A 18 27.44 -33.68 -10.08
N CYS A 19 27.30 -34.99 -10.25
CA CYS A 19 26.86 -35.94 -9.23
C CYS A 19 28.08 -36.62 -8.60
N SER A 20 28.18 -36.65 -7.27
CA SER A 20 28.69 -37.79 -6.50
C SER A 20 28.16 -37.76 -5.07
N LEU A 21 27.45 -38.85 -4.75
CA LEU A 21 26.73 -39.27 -3.53
C LEU A 21 27.71 -39.77 -2.43
N PRO A 22 27.26 -40.42 -1.34
CA PRO A 22 26.15 -40.17 -0.41
C PRO A 22 26.65 -40.15 1.06
N SER A 23 25.84 -39.67 2.00
CA SER A 23 25.92 -40.18 3.38
C SER A 23 24.54 -40.19 4.04
N THR A 24 24.04 -41.42 4.21
CA THR A 24 23.32 -41.98 5.36
C THR A 24 22.22 -41.12 6.01
N GLY A 25 20.97 -41.57 5.87
CA GLY A 25 19.77 -41.01 6.50
C GLY A 25 19.71 -41.17 8.04
N PRO A 26 18.53 -40.99 8.67
CA PRO A 26 17.34 -41.71 8.26
C PRO A 26 16.12 -40.84 7.94
N GLU A 27 15.24 -41.49 7.18
CA GLU A 27 13.81 -41.30 7.11
C GLU A 27 13.23 -40.98 8.51
N GLY A 28 12.67 -39.77 8.63
CA GLY A 28 11.85 -39.34 9.74
C GLY A 28 10.64 -38.64 9.14
N ALA A 29 9.56 -39.39 9.01
CA ALA A 29 8.23 -38.85 8.83
C ALA A 29 7.94 -37.80 9.91
N GLY A 30 7.31 -36.71 9.54
CA GLY A 30 6.86 -35.70 10.49
C GLY A 30 6.68 -34.37 9.81
N GLU A 31 5.43 -34.10 9.46
CA GLU A 31 4.89 -32.76 9.24
C GLU A 31 5.47 -31.80 10.27
N ALA A 32 6.41 -30.95 9.85
CA ALA A 32 6.61 -29.68 10.53
C ALA A 32 5.70 -28.69 9.81
N GLY A 33 4.39 -28.82 10.06
CA GLY A 33 3.56 -27.63 10.05
C GLY A 33 4.27 -26.65 10.96
N THR A 34 4.80 -25.57 10.38
CA THR A 34 5.23 -24.43 11.18
C THR A 34 4.00 -24.07 11.99
N VAL A 35 4.01 -24.45 13.27
CA VAL A 35 3.07 -23.90 14.23
C VAL A 35 3.38 -22.42 14.18
N ASP A 36 2.51 -21.67 13.50
CA ASP A 36 2.55 -20.21 13.46
C ASP A 36 2.55 -19.80 14.94
N ALA A 37 3.72 -19.43 15.43
CA ALA A 37 3.84 -18.96 16.79
C ALA A 37 2.95 -17.71 16.86
N PRO A 38 2.17 -17.52 17.95
CA PRO A 38 1.35 -16.33 18.10
C PRO A 38 2.24 -15.10 17.85
N VAL A 39 1.87 -14.28 16.86
CA VAL A 39 2.54 -13.01 16.63
C VAL A 39 2.21 -12.15 17.85
N GLU A 40 3.21 -11.87 18.68
CA GLU A 40 3.00 -10.99 19.84
C GLU A 40 2.65 -9.59 19.34
N PRO A 41 1.68 -8.92 19.98
CA PRO A 41 1.39 -7.52 19.70
C PRO A 41 2.65 -6.67 19.83
N LEU A 42 2.78 -5.68 18.95
CA LEU A 42 3.81 -4.66 19.05
C LEU A 42 3.68 -3.93 20.38
N ASP A 43 4.80 -3.50 20.94
CA ASP A 43 4.74 -2.47 21.97
C ASP A 43 4.33 -1.12 21.35
N LYS A 44 3.96 -0.17 22.20
CA LYS A 44 3.43 1.13 21.77
C LYS A 44 4.42 1.96 20.95
N GLU A 45 5.72 1.86 21.22
CA GLU A 45 6.75 2.58 20.47
C GLU A 45 6.89 2.00 19.06
N ALA A 46 7.03 0.67 18.97
CA ALA A 46 7.10 -0.04 17.70
C ALA A 46 5.80 0.11 16.87
N ALA A 47 4.64 0.12 17.52
CA ALA A 47 3.37 0.39 16.86
C ALA A 47 3.32 1.83 16.31
N GLY A 48 3.83 2.82 17.04
CA GLY A 48 3.97 4.20 16.57
C GLY A 48 4.83 4.30 15.31
N GLU A 49 5.99 3.66 15.31
CA GLU A 49 6.88 3.62 14.13
C GLU A 49 6.23 2.92 12.94
N GLN A 50 5.58 1.77 13.19
CA GLN A 50 4.88 0.99 12.18
C GLN A 50 3.73 1.80 11.55
N PHE A 51 2.95 2.50 12.36
CA PHE A 51 1.86 3.34 11.90
C PHE A 51 2.36 4.44 10.95
N LEU A 52 3.40 5.18 11.35
CA LEU A 52 4.00 6.23 10.51
C LEU A 52 4.58 5.68 9.20
N GLN A 53 5.12 4.46 9.23
CA GLN A 53 5.63 3.80 8.02
C GLN A 53 4.52 3.42 7.04
N ILE A 54 3.32 3.03 7.52
CA ILE A 54 2.23 2.65 6.61
C ILE A 54 1.55 3.89 6.01
N VAL A 55 1.35 4.97 6.78
CA VAL A 55 0.61 6.17 6.32
C VAL A 55 1.48 7.15 5.53
N GLY A 56 2.79 7.22 5.81
CA GLY A 56 3.69 8.20 5.20
C GLY A 56 3.75 8.20 3.66
N PRO A 57 3.73 7.05 2.97
CA PRO A 57 3.70 7.01 1.51
C PRO A 57 2.47 7.70 0.88
N TYR A 58 1.29 7.57 1.50
CA TYR A 58 0.06 8.20 1.02
C TYR A 58 0.18 9.73 1.05
N ASP A 59 0.64 10.31 2.17
CA ASP A 59 0.85 11.75 2.32
C ASP A 59 1.75 12.33 1.21
N GLY A 60 2.84 11.61 0.90
CA GLY A 60 3.79 12.04 -0.13
C GLY A 60 3.21 12.09 -1.54
N VAL A 61 2.39 11.09 -1.91
CA VAL A 61 1.76 11.05 -3.24
C VAL A 61 0.54 11.95 -3.33
N ARG A 62 -0.23 12.11 -2.24
CA ARG A 62 -1.35 13.07 -2.16
C ARG A 62 -0.85 14.49 -2.41
N ALA A 63 0.24 14.91 -1.75
CA ALA A 63 0.83 16.23 -1.96
C ALA A 63 1.26 16.48 -3.42
N GLN A 64 1.81 15.46 -4.09
CA GLN A 64 2.16 15.56 -5.52
C GLN A 64 0.92 15.69 -6.41
N PHE A 65 -0.16 14.98 -6.06
CA PHE A 65 -1.43 15.08 -6.76
C PHE A 65 -2.04 16.48 -6.61
N GLU A 66 -2.07 17.02 -5.39
CA GLU A 66 -2.58 18.36 -5.09
C GLU A 66 -1.82 19.44 -5.87
N GLU A 67 -0.49 19.39 -5.85
CA GLU A 67 0.35 20.28 -6.65
C GLU A 67 0.06 20.16 -8.16
N ALA A 68 -0.23 18.95 -8.67
CA ALA A 68 -0.61 18.76 -10.06
C ALA A 68 -2.00 19.33 -10.40
N ILE A 69 -2.92 19.37 -9.44
CA ILE A 69 -4.20 20.08 -9.59
C ILE A 69 -3.97 21.58 -9.63
N ASP A 70 -3.22 22.11 -8.67
CA ASP A 70 -3.01 23.55 -8.49
C ASP A 70 -2.19 24.17 -9.63
N SER A 71 -1.19 23.45 -10.12
CA SER A 71 -0.41 23.84 -11.31
C SER A 71 -1.14 23.64 -12.64
N GLY A 72 -2.36 23.07 -12.63
CA GLY A 72 -3.17 22.87 -13.82
C GLY A 72 -2.66 21.78 -14.75
N ALA A 73 -1.93 20.78 -14.22
CA ALA A 73 -1.27 19.72 -14.99
C ALA A 73 -2.19 19.02 -16.02
N PRO A 74 -1.63 18.43 -17.10
CA PRO A 74 -2.43 17.70 -18.09
C PRO A 74 -3.24 16.56 -17.47
N LEU A 75 -4.39 16.23 -18.08
CA LEU A 75 -5.27 15.15 -17.61
C LEU A 75 -4.56 13.82 -17.40
N ALA A 76 -3.66 13.46 -18.32
CA ALA A 76 -2.86 12.23 -18.23
C ALA A 76 -1.95 12.20 -16.98
N GLN A 77 -1.42 13.36 -16.57
CA GLN A 77 -0.62 13.45 -15.35
C GLN A 77 -1.48 13.34 -14.09
N GLN A 78 -2.65 13.99 -14.08
CA GLN A 78 -3.59 13.92 -12.95
C GLN A 78 -4.13 12.49 -12.75
N THR A 79 -4.54 11.81 -13.83
CA THR A 79 -4.99 10.40 -13.76
C THR A 79 -3.86 9.46 -13.32
N GLY A 80 -2.63 9.67 -13.80
CA GLY A 80 -1.46 8.90 -13.37
C GLY A 80 -1.16 9.07 -11.87
N LEU A 81 -1.24 10.30 -11.35
CA LEU A 81 -1.05 10.57 -9.93
C LEU A 81 -2.22 10.02 -9.10
N ALA A 82 -3.47 10.13 -9.55
CA ALA A 82 -4.61 9.51 -8.89
C ALA A 82 -4.46 7.98 -8.78
N SER A 83 -3.92 7.33 -9.81
CA SER A 83 -3.58 5.90 -9.75
C SER A 83 -2.50 5.59 -8.71
N ALA A 84 -1.52 6.48 -8.54
CA ALA A 84 -0.47 6.31 -7.54
C ALA A 84 -1.01 6.52 -6.11
N VAL A 85 -1.92 7.48 -5.92
CA VAL A 85 -2.65 7.66 -4.64
C VAL A 85 -3.46 6.41 -4.30
N ALA A 86 -4.23 5.87 -5.24
CA ALA A 86 -5.00 4.63 -5.05
C ALA A 86 -4.10 3.45 -4.64
N ALA A 87 -2.93 3.32 -5.26
CA ALA A 87 -1.97 2.26 -4.92
C ALA A 87 -1.37 2.44 -3.52
N ALA A 88 -1.10 3.68 -3.10
CA ALA A 88 -0.63 3.97 -1.75
C ALA A 88 -1.69 3.64 -0.69
N LEU A 89 -2.95 4.07 -0.88
CA LEU A 89 -4.05 3.74 0.02
C LEU A 89 -4.29 2.23 0.13
N ARG A 90 -4.17 1.48 -0.98
CA ARG A 90 -4.22 0.00 -0.95
C ARG A 90 -3.14 -0.60 -0.06
N ALA A 91 -1.90 -0.11 -0.18
CA ALA A 91 -0.79 -0.57 0.63
C ALA A 91 -0.96 -0.18 2.11
N GLU A 92 -1.52 1.00 2.37
CA GLU A 92 -1.85 1.48 3.71
C GLU A 92 -2.91 0.59 4.36
N ALA A 93 -4.06 0.35 3.72
CA ALA A 93 -5.10 -0.53 4.22
C ALA A 93 -4.56 -1.96 4.50
N GLU A 94 -3.73 -2.48 3.59
CA GLU A 94 -3.09 -3.79 3.78
C GLU A 94 -2.12 -3.78 4.97
N GLY A 95 -1.33 -2.73 5.13
CA GLY A 95 -0.43 -2.55 6.27
C GLY A 95 -1.18 -2.47 7.59
N LEU A 96 -2.24 -1.65 7.65
CA LEU A 96 -3.12 -1.52 8.80
C LEU A 96 -3.78 -2.85 9.17
N HIS A 97 -4.13 -3.68 8.19
CA HIS A 97 -4.73 -4.99 8.47
C HIS A 97 -3.73 -6.03 8.96
N LYS A 98 -2.47 -5.97 8.52
CA LYS A 98 -1.46 -7.01 8.78
C LYS A 98 -0.61 -6.78 10.03
N ALA A 99 -0.52 -5.54 10.51
CA ALA A 99 0.28 -5.24 11.68
C ALA A 99 -0.32 -5.83 12.96
N ALA A 100 0.54 -6.30 13.86
CA ALA A 100 0.14 -6.83 15.16
C ALA A 100 -0.05 -5.67 16.15
N TRP A 101 -1.16 -4.94 16.04
CA TRP A 101 -1.43 -3.78 16.87
C TRP A 101 -1.58 -4.14 18.35
N PRO A 102 -1.23 -3.22 19.26
CA PRO A 102 -1.72 -3.25 20.64
C PRO A 102 -3.25 -3.35 20.70
N ASP A 103 -3.80 -4.01 21.72
CA ASP A 103 -5.24 -4.20 21.88
C ASP A 103 -6.03 -2.88 21.89
N ASP A 104 -5.45 -1.80 22.43
CA ASP A 104 -6.06 -0.47 22.51
C ASP A 104 -6.05 0.30 21.19
N VAL A 105 -5.40 -0.23 20.14
CA VAL A 105 -5.30 0.36 18.79
C VAL A 105 -5.97 -0.51 17.73
N SER A 106 -6.08 -1.82 17.97
CA SER A 106 -6.46 -2.80 16.94
C SER A 106 -7.80 -2.52 16.27
N ASP A 107 -8.84 -2.18 17.04
CA ASP A 107 -10.19 -1.93 16.48
C ASP A 107 -10.19 -0.67 15.60
N ASP A 108 -9.57 0.42 16.07
CA ASP A 108 -9.47 1.68 15.31
C ASP A 108 -8.62 1.50 14.05
N ALA A 109 -7.51 0.74 14.12
CA ALA A 109 -6.67 0.45 12.96
C ALA A 109 -7.43 -0.37 11.90
N HIS A 110 -8.28 -1.31 12.31
CA HIS A 110 -9.13 -2.06 11.39
C HIS A 110 -10.27 -1.21 10.81
N ALA A 111 -10.87 -0.31 11.60
CA ALA A 111 -11.86 0.64 11.10
C ALA A 111 -11.25 1.57 10.05
N LEU A 112 -10.08 2.16 10.35
CA LEU A 112 -9.33 3.00 9.43
C LEU A 112 -8.95 2.22 8.16
N ALA A 113 -8.51 0.97 8.27
CA ALA A 113 -8.21 0.14 7.09
C ALA A 113 -9.43 0.00 6.15
N GLY A 114 -10.65 -0.11 6.71
CA GLY A 114 -11.88 -0.18 5.95
C GLY A 114 -12.18 1.11 5.17
N THR A 115 -12.04 2.26 5.82
CA THR A 115 -12.31 3.58 5.20
C THR A 115 -11.25 3.94 4.17
N VAL A 116 -9.97 3.67 4.46
CA VAL A 116 -8.85 3.78 3.50
C VAL A 116 -9.09 2.89 2.27
N GLN A 117 -9.61 1.67 2.45
CA GLN A 117 -9.93 0.79 1.34
C GLN A 117 -11.08 1.31 0.47
N GLU A 118 -12.09 1.94 1.06
CA GLU A 118 -13.19 2.58 0.33
C GLU A 118 -12.68 3.81 -0.45
N ALA A 119 -11.89 4.68 0.21
CA ALA A 119 -11.24 5.82 -0.42
C ALA A 119 -10.39 5.41 -1.63
N ALA A 120 -9.63 4.31 -1.51
CA ALA A 120 -8.84 3.77 -2.63
C ALA A 120 -9.70 3.48 -3.87
N GLY A 121 -10.92 2.93 -3.69
CA GLY A 121 -11.84 2.67 -4.80
C GLY A 121 -12.29 3.94 -5.52
N HIS A 122 -12.48 5.04 -4.79
CA HIS A 122 -12.77 6.34 -5.37
C HIS A 122 -11.58 6.92 -6.13
N TRP A 123 -10.35 6.77 -5.61
CA TRP A 123 -9.13 7.19 -6.31
C TRP A 123 -8.87 6.39 -7.59
N GLU A 124 -9.24 5.11 -7.64
CA GLU A 124 -9.21 4.31 -8.87
C GLU A 124 -10.20 4.81 -9.92
N ALA A 125 -11.40 5.19 -9.50
CA ALA A 125 -12.37 5.81 -10.39
C ALA A 125 -11.86 7.17 -10.93
N ALA A 126 -11.17 7.96 -10.09
CA ALA A 126 -10.48 9.17 -10.52
C ALA A 126 -9.36 8.87 -11.53
N ALA A 127 -8.58 7.81 -11.34
CA ALA A 127 -7.54 7.39 -12.27
C ALA A 127 -8.09 6.96 -13.64
N ALA A 128 -9.30 6.41 -13.68
CA ALA A 128 -9.98 6.01 -14.91
C ALA A 128 -10.80 7.14 -15.58
N ALA A 129 -10.85 8.32 -14.97
CA ALA A 129 -11.71 9.41 -15.39
C ALA A 129 -11.33 9.97 -16.77
N GLY A 130 -12.35 10.29 -17.58
CA GLY A 130 -12.18 10.89 -18.91
C GLY A 130 -11.98 12.41 -18.89
N SER A 131 -12.11 13.05 -17.72
CA SER A 131 -12.06 14.50 -17.58
C SER A 131 -11.62 14.96 -16.18
N LYS A 132 -11.06 16.17 -16.09
CA LYS A 132 -10.68 16.79 -14.80
C LYS A 132 -11.87 16.98 -13.86
N LYS A 133 -13.07 17.16 -14.42
CA LYS A 133 -14.31 17.28 -13.65
C LYS A 133 -14.67 15.96 -12.97
N GLU A 134 -14.51 14.84 -13.68
CA GLU A 134 -14.76 13.50 -13.12
C GLU A 134 -13.70 13.12 -12.08
N ILE A 135 -12.43 13.48 -12.31
CA ILE A 135 -11.38 13.35 -11.28
C ILE A 135 -11.82 14.03 -9.99
N ARG A 136 -12.18 15.31 -10.04
CA ARG A 136 -12.59 16.06 -8.86
C ARG A 136 -13.79 15.43 -8.17
N LYS A 137 -14.82 15.05 -8.94
CA LYS A 137 -15.99 14.37 -8.39
C LYS A 137 -15.61 13.12 -7.58
N HIS A 138 -14.74 12.27 -8.12
CA HIS A 138 -14.35 11.04 -7.44
C HIS A 138 -13.46 11.31 -6.23
N ILE A 139 -12.64 12.36 -6.26
CA ILE A 139 -11.85 12.77 -5.10
C ILE A 139 -12.75 13.31 -4.00
N ASP A 140 -13.73 14.14 -4.32
CA ASP A 140 -14.70 14.63 -3.34
C ASP A 140 -15.38 13.44 -2.62
N GLN A 141 -15.72 12.37 -3.35
CA GLN A 141 -16.25 11.14 -2.77
C GLN A 141 -15.24 10.37 -1.92
N ALA A 142 -13.96 10.36 -2.28
CA ALA A 142 -12.90 9.78 -1.45
C ALA A 142 -12.77 10.52 -0.12
N MET A 143 -12.81 11.85 -0.14
CA MET A 143 -12.73 12.68 1.07
C MET A 143 -13.96 12.53 1.98
N GLU A 144 -15.12 12.20 1.44
CA GLU A 144 -16.34 11.94 2.23
C GLU A 144 -16.25 10.67 3.09
N VAL A 145 -15.36 9.74 2.73
CA VAL A 145 -15.21 8.45 3.42
C VAL A 145 -13.92 8.33 4.20
N GLU A 146 -12.94 9.23 4.01
CA GLU A 146 -11.74 9.27 4.83
C GLU A 146 -12.10 9.55 6.30
N ASP A 147 -11.48 8.79 7.21
CA ASP A 147 -11.79 8.81 8.64
C ASP A 147 -10.63 9.42 9.43
N ASP A 148 -10.53 10.74 9.34
CA ASP A 148 -9.54 11.55 10.08
C ASP A 148 -9.69 11.37 11.60
N GLU A 149 -10.89 11.02 12.08
CA GLU A 149 -11.18 10.82 13.51
C GLU A 149 -10.54 9.52 14.02
N ALA A 150 -10.68 8.41 13.28
CA ALA A 150 -10.01 7.15 13.59
C ALA A 150 -8.48 7.29 13.52
N GLU A 151 -7.94 7.98 12.50
CA GLU A 151 -6.50 8.26 12.43
C GLU A 151 -6.03 9.09 13.64
N ALA A 152 -6.78 10.12 14.03
CA ALA A 152 -6.45 10.95 15.19
C ALA A 152 -6.47 10.15 16.49
N ALA A 153 -7.45 9.26 16.67
CA ALA A 153 -7.55 8.38 17.84
C ALA A 153 -6.34 7.43 17.94
N ILE A 154 -5.93 6.80 16.83
CA ILE A 154 -4.73 5.95 16.80
C ILE A 154 -3.48 6.76 17.17
N ARG A 155 -3.32 7.97 16.61
CA ARG A 155 -2.19 8.84 16.92
C ARG A 155 -2.16 9.23 18.40
N GLU A 156 -3.29 9.61 18.98
CA GLU A 156 -3.41 9.92 20.41
C GLU A 156 -3.03 8.69 21.27
N THR A 157 -3.62 7.54 20.97
CA THR A 157 -3.35 6.28 21.68
C THR A 157 -1.90 5.87 21.56
N LEU A 158 -1.22 6.13 20.44
CA LEU A 158 0.21 5.85 20.26
C LEU A 158 1.14 6.96 20.76
N GLY A 159 0.62 8.10 21.21
CA GLY A 159 1.43 9.25 21.65
C GLY A 159 2.15 9.97 20.50
N LEU A 160 1.61 9.88 19.29
CA LEU A 160 2.13 10.52 18.08
C LEU A 160 1.58 11.95 17.94
N PRO A 161 2.29 12.83 17.20
CA PRO A 161 1.74 14.14 16.84
C PRO A 161 0.52 13.98 15.92
N ALA A 162 -0.36 14.99 15.94
CA ALA A 162 -1.49 15.09 15.01
C ALA A 162 -1.03 15.00 13.53
N GLY A 163 -1.86 14.37 12.70
CA GLY A 163 -1.58 14.19 11.27
C GLY A 163 -1.72 15.47 10.45
N ALA A 164 -1.25 15.40 9.21
CA ALA A 164 -1.30 16.51 8.27
C ALA A 164 -2.75 16.93 7.90
N GLY A 165 -3.75 16.08 8.16
CA GLY A 165 -5.17 16.32 7.90
C GLY A 165 -5.93 17.10 8.99
N GLY A 166 -5.35 17.29 10.19
CA GLY A 166 -6.03 17.96 11.31
C GLY A 166 -6.13 19.48 11.13
N LYS A 167 -7.12 19.95 10.36
CA LYS A 167 -7.53 21.36 10.40
C LYS A 167 -8.37 21.63 11.64
N GLY A 168 -7.76 22.30 12.62
CA GLY A 168 -8.50 23.10 13.62
C GLY A 168 -9.13 24.35 13.03
#